data_AF-A0A1W0WD52-F1
#
_entry.id   AF-A0A1W0WD52-F1
#
_cell.length_a   1.000
_cell.length_b   1.000
_cell.length_c   1.000
_cell.angle_alpha   90.00
_cell.angle_beta   90.00
_cell.angle_gamma   90.00
#
_symmetry.space_group_name_H-M   'P 1'
#
loop_
_entity.id
_entity.type
_entity.pdbx_description
1 polymer ?
#
loop_
_entity_poly.entity_id
_entity_poly.type
_entity_poly.pdbx_seq_one_letter_code
_entity_poly.pdbx_strand_id
1 'polypeptide(L)'
;MAEVFTAAIESGEEEEVERSSKNVEIVDESTVVPYYLESFRFIVRSISEDSSLNTLLFEDPLCEVVLQRFEKLQTSAQRLYVRLFLRKHVWLKREKIRYDKEFGDAAAVDGLLDELCRGSFLESHIPEMELEEILGMLSLPQMKELAKQFRIGVGNPSKKELLVLTLKKVREQRTPFGLPLGKIVKNAAVKLLGKVYRMGQKKC
;
A
#
# COMPACT_ATOMS: atom_id res chain seq x y z
N MET A 1 57.05 9.78 39.69
CA MET A 1 58.28 10.55 40.00
C MET A 1 59.27 10.26 38.90
N ALA A 2 59.89 11.33 38.37
CA ALA A 2 60.82 11.43 37.22
C ALA A 2 60.18 11.13 35.85
N GLU A 3 59.99 12.06 34.90
CA GLU A 3 60.90 13.03 34.24
C GLU A 3 62.06 12.36 33.48
N VAL A 4 62.53 12.75 32.29
CA VAL A 4 62.14 13.58 31.12
C VAL A 4 63.30 13.36 30.11
N PHE A 5 63.00 13.28 28.80
CA PHE A 5 63.85 13.50 27.60
C PHE A 5 65.13 12.68 27.34
N THR A 6 65.31 12.21 26.09
CA THR A 6 66.33 12.79 25.16
C THR A 6 66.08 12.41 23.69
N ALA A 7 66.14 13.44 22.83
CA ALA A 7 66.65 13.53 21.44
C ALA A 7 66.09 12.69 20.27
N ALA A 8 65.76 13.46 19.23
CA ALA A 8 65.59 13.12 17.83
C ALA A 8 66.92 12.77 17.11
N ILE A 9 66.85 12.01 16.01
CA ILE A 9 67.16 12.43 14.61
C ILE A 9 67.33 11.18 13.69
N GLU A 10 66.59 11.22 12.57
CA GLU A 10 66.75 10.57 11.25
C GLU A 10 66.90 9.03 11.16
N SER A 11 66.09 8.30 10.38
CA SER A 11 66.14 8.32 8.91
C SER A 11 64.97 7.56 8.29
N GLY A 12 64.35 8.13 7.26
CA GLY A 12 63.86 7.47 6.04
C GLY A 12 62.83 6.33 6.13
N GLU A 13 61.58 6.65 5.78
CA GLU A 13 60.90 6.05 4.61
C GLU A 13 59.60 6.84 4.34
N GLU A 14 59.56 7.46 3.15
CA GLU A 14 58.44 8.21 2.62
C GLU A 14 57.41 7.23 2.03
N GLU A 15 56.19 7.18 2.58
CA GLU A 15 55.03 6.68 1.84
C GLU A 15 54.02 7.81 1.69
N GLU A 16 54.13 8.45 0.52
CA GLU A 16 53.18 9.40 -0.05
C GLU A 16 51.90 8.66 -0.43
N VAL A 17 50.91 8.64 0.45
CA VAL A 17 49.54 8.22 0.09
C VAL A 17 48.77 9.48 -0.29
N GLU A 18 48.84 9.81 -1.58
CA GLU A 18 47.93 10.75 -2.25
C GLU A 18 46.48 10.41 -1.91
N ARG A 19 45.85 11.28 -1.13
CA ARG A 19 44.42 11.27 -0.85
C ARG A 19 43.69 11.75 -2.10
N SER A 20 43.55 10.86 -3.09
CA SER A 20 42.75 11.10 -4.29
C SER A 20 41.27 11.11 -3.92
N SER A 21 40.75 12.31 -3.71
CA SER A 21 39.33 12.65 -3.64
C SER A 21 38.57 12.06 -4.83
N LYS A 22 37.93 10.91 -4.66
CA LYS A 22 36.91 10.45 -5.60
C LYS A 22 35.58 11.10 -5.24
N ASN A 23 35.27 12.07 -6.08
CA ASN A 23 33.99 12.73 -6.28
C ASN A 23 32.83 11.76 -6.00
N VAL A 24 32.08 11.97 -4.91
CA VAL A 24 30.81 11.27 -4.67
C VAL A 24 29.81 11.92 -5.61
N GLU A 25 29.66 11.35 -6.79
CA GLU A 25 28.54 11.64 -7.66
C GLU A 25 27.26 11.32 -6.87
N ILE A 26 26.53 12.37 -6.50
CA ILE A 26 25.20 12.26 -5.93
C ILE A 26 24.31 11.76 -7.08
N VAL A 27 24.26 10.44 -7.23
CA VAL A 27 23.29 9.78 -8.11
C VAL A 27 21.93 10.06 -7.51
N ASP A 28 21.12 10.83 -8.23
CA ASP A 28 19.71 11.00 -7.91
C ASP A 28 19.05 9.62 -7.91
N GLU A 29 18.78 9.09 -6.72
CA GLU A 29 18.26 7.74 -6.45
C GLU A 29 16.87 7.52 -7.08
N SER A 30 16.30 8.55 -7.72
CA SER A 30 15.01 8.55 -8.41
C SER A 30 15.02 7.80 -9.76
N THR A 31 16.19 7.67 -10.42
CA THR A 31 16.27 7.12 -11.80
C THR A 31 16.56 5.62 -11.87
N VAL A 32 17.01 4.99 -10.79
CA VAL A 32 17.31 3.55 -10.77
C VAL A 32 16.01 2.77 -10.61
N VAL A 33 15.73 1.86 -11.55
CA VAL A 33 14.60 0.93 -11.43
C VAL A 33 14.89 0.00 -10.26
N PRO A 34 14.01 -0.08 -9.23
CA PRO A 34 14.25 -0.96 -8.10
C PRO A 34 14.31 -2.43 -8.53
N TYR A 35 15.19 -3.21 -7.90
CA TYR A 35 15.40 -4.63 -8.22
C TYR A 35 14.11 -5.46 -8.21
N TYR A 36 13.15 -5.12 -7.35
CA TYR A 36 11.88 -5.83 -7.24
C TYR A 36 11.00 -5.65 -8.49
N LEU A 37 11.04 -4.48 -9.13
CA LEU A 37 10.30 -4.23 -10.36
C LEU A 37 10.99 -4.91 -11.55
N GLU A 38 12.33 -4.88 -11.55
CA GLU A 38 13.12 -5.59 -12.57
C GLU A 38 12.89 -7.10 -12.51
N SER A 39 12.93 -7.68 -11.30
CA SER A 39 12.63 -9.09 -11.08
C SER A 39 11.21 -9.43 -11.53
N PHE A 40 10.23 -8.59 -11.21
CA PHE A 40 8.84 -8.80 -11.65
C PHE A 40 8.73 -8.80 -13.18
N ARG A 41 9.34 -7.82 -13.86
CA ARG A 41 9.36 -7.75 -15.33
C ARG A 41 10.09 -8.94 -15.95
N PHE A 42 11.20 -9.36 -15.36
CA PHE A 42 11.95 -10.53 -15.81
C PHE A 42 11.09 -11.79 -15.75
N ILE A 43 10.46 -12.06 -14.60
CA ILE A 43 9.57 -13.22 -14.40
C ILE A 43 8.43 -13.22 -15.43
N VAL A 44 7.76 -12.08 -15.61
CA VAL A 44 6.64 -11.95 -16.58
C VAL A 44 7.11 -12.24 -18.01
N ARG A 45 8.27 -11.70 -18.42
CA ARG A 45 8.83 -11.95 -19.75
C ARG A 45 9.25 -13.40 -19.93
N SER A 46 9.97 -13.97 -18.98
CA SER A 46 10.42 -15.37 -19.04
C SER A 46 9.24 -16.33 -19.19
N ILE A 47 8.13 -16.08 -18.48
CA ILE A 47 6.92 -16.91 -18.62
C ILE A 47 6.22 -16.68 -19.96
N SER A 48 6.27 -15.45 -20.49
CA SER A 48 5.66 -15.13 -21.79
C SER A 48 6.41 -15.77 -22.96
N GLU A 49 7.75 -15.86 -22.87
CA GLU A 49 8.62 -16.44 -23.90
C GLU A 49 8.64 -17.98 -23.87
N ASP A 50 8.48 -18.59 -22.70
CA ASP A 50 8.42 -20.04 -22.56
C ASP A 50 7.02 -20.58 -22.90
N SER A 51 6.89 -21.19 -24.07
CA SER A 51 5.63 -21.80 -24.56
C SER A 51 4.99 -22.79 -23.56
N SER A 52 5.79 -23.46 -22.72
CA SER A 52 5.28 -24.42 -21.72
C SER A 52 4.73 -23.75 -20.46
N LEU A 53 5.22 -22.55 -20.12
CA LEU A 53 4.74 -21.75 -18.98
C LEU A 53 3.72 -20.69 -19.40
N ASN A 54 3.70 -20.34 -20.68
CA ASN A 54 2.78 -19.38 -21.28
C ASN A 54 1.33 -19.83 -21.05
N THR A 55 1.02 -21.12 -21.21
CA THR A 55 -0.32 -21.65 -20.91
C THR A 55 -0.74 -21.41 -19.46
N LEU A 56 0.19 -21.46 -18.50
CA LEU A 56 -0.11 -21.23 -17.08
C LEU A 56 -0.55 -19.79 -16.77
N LEU A 57 -0.04 -18.79 -17.51
CA LEU A 57 -0.42 -17.37 -17.32
C LEU A 57 -1.49 -16.89 -18.29
N PHE A 58 -1.57 -17.44 -19.50
CA PHE A 58 -2.40 -16.91 -20.59
C PHE A 58 -3.53 -17.84 -21.01
N GLU A 59 -3.83 -18.89 -20.23
CA GLU A 59 -5.08 -19.64 -20.36
C GLU A 59 -6.31 -18.71 -20.28
N ASP A 60 -6.23 -17.67 -19.44
CA ASP A 60 -7.23 -16.60 -19.41
C ASP A 60 -6.78 -15.42 -20.30
N PRO A 61 -7.55 -15.07 -21.35
CA PRO A 61 -7.25 -13.91 -22.19
C PRO A 61 -7.26 -12.57 -21.42
N LEU A 62 -7.85 -12.51 -20.22
CA LEU A 62 -7.73 -11.35 -19.36
C LEU A 62 -6.28 -11.09 -18.93
N CYS A 63 -5.44 -12.12 -18.79
CA CYS A 63 -4.08 -11.95 -18.29
C CYS A 63 -3.18 -11.22 -19.29
N GLU A 64 -3.33 -11.50 -20.59
CA GLU A 64 -2.65 -10.75 -21.63
C GLU A 64 -3.06 -9.29 -21.62
N VAL A 65 -4.35 -9.02 -21.49
CA VAL A 65 -4.88 -7.65 -21.42
C VAL A 65 -4.36 -6.92 -20.18
N VAL A 66 -4.25 -7.60 -19.03
CA VAL A 66 -3.71 -7.03 -17.79
C VAL A 66 -2.23 -6.69 -17.94
N LEU A 67 -1.42 -7.56 -18.56
CA LEU A 67 -0.01 -7.27 -18.81
C LEU A 67 0.20 -6.12 -19.79
N GLN A 68 -0.55 -6.08 -20.89
CA GLN A 68 -0.51 -4.95 -21.82
C GLN A 68 -0.91 -3.62 -21.16
N ARG A 69 -1.87 -3.66 -20.23
CA ARG A 69 -2.22 -2.47 -19.42
C ARG A 69 -1.11 -2.10 -18.45
N PHE A 70 -0.43 -3.09 -17.88
CA PHE A 70 0.64 -2.87 -16.91
C PHE A 70 1.83 -2.19 -17.58
N GLU A 71 2.20 -2.63 -18.79
CA GLU A 71 3.27 -2.01 -19.57
C GLU A 71 2.97 -0.55 -19.94
N LYS A 72 1.68 -0.20 -20.12
CA LYS A 72 1.23 1.17 -20.42
C LYS A 72 1.21 2.11 -19.22
N LEU A 73 1.30 1.58 -17.98
CA LEU A 73 1.36 2.41 -16.77
C LEU A 73 2.67 3.19 -16.70
N GLN A 74 2.65 4.35 -16.02
CA GLN A 74 3.88 5.05 -15.69
C GLN A 74 4.79 4.17 -14.81
N THR A 75 6.12 4.28 -14.97
CA THR A 75 7.09 3.49 -14.19
C THR A 75 6.86 3.58 -12.67
N SER A 76 6.50 4.76 -12.16
CA SER A 76 6.14 4.98 -10.75
C SER A 76 4.87 4.21 -10.35
N ALA A 77 3.84 4.17 -11.20
CA ALA A 77 2.63 3.39 -10.97
C ALA A 77 2.91 1.88 -11.03
N GLN A 78 3.79 1.42 -11.94
CA GLN A 78 4.24 0.03 -11.98
C GLN A 78 4.99 -0.37 -10.70
N ARG A 79 5.91 0.48 -10.22
CA ARG A 79 6.61 0.30 -8.94
C ARG A 79 5.61 0.17 -7.78
N LEU A 80 4.65 1.09 -7.68
CA LEU A 80 3.62 1.07 -6.64
C LEU A 80 2.74 -0.18 -6.73
N TYR A 81 2.35 -0.59 -7.94
CA TYR A 81 1.60 -1.82 -8.17
C TYR A 81 2.35 -3.04 -7.63
N VAL A 82 3.63 -3.23 -7.99
CA VAL A 82 4.40 -4.38 -7.54
C VAL A 82 4.57 -4.37 -6.01
N ARG A 83 4.77 -3.19 -5.40
CA ARG A 83 4.79 -3.06 -3.92
C ARG A 83 3.49 -3.53 -3.28
N LEU A 84 2.35 -3.20 -3.86
CA LEU A 84 1.04 -3.63 -3.37
C LEU A 84 0.76 -5.11 -3.65
N PHE A 85 1.19 -5.61 -4.81
CA PHE A 85 1.06 -7.00 -5.24
C PHE A 85 1.82 -7.96 -4.31
N LEU A 86 3.03 -7.57 -3.87
CA LEU A 86 3.85 -8.36 -2.94
C LEU A 86 3.37 -8.29 -1.48
N ARG A 87 2.40 -7.43 -1.17
CA ARG A 87 1.80 -7.32 0.17
C ARG A 87 0.61 -8.28 0.29
N LYS A 88 0.11 -8.50 1.51
CA LYS A 88 -1.17 -9.20 1.72
C LYS A 88 -2.29 -8.50 0.95
N HIS A 89 -3.06 -9.26 0.15
CA HIS A 89 -4.19 -8.79 -0.64
C HIS A 89 -5.44 -8.53 0.21
N VAL A 90 -5.33 -7.57 1.11
CA VAL A 90 -6.41 -7.11 1.98
C VAL A 90 -6.81 -5.68 1.62
N TRP A 91 -7.99 -5.24 2.04
CA TRP A 91 -8.36 -3.83 1.96
C TRP A 91 -7.39 -2.98 2.79
N LEU A 92 -6.80 -1.98 2.15
CA LEU A 92 -5.86 -1.04 2.74
C LEU A 92 -6.48 0.35 2.80
N LYS A 93 -6.45 0.96 3.98
CA LYS A 93 -6.72 2.40 4.10
C LYS A 93 -5.62 3.19 3.41
N ARG A 94 -5.97 4.33 2.81
CA ARG A 94 -4.99 5.25 2.23
C ARG A 94 -3.85 5.58 3.21
N GLU A 95 -4.17 5.81 4.48
CA GLU A 95 -3.19 6.11 5.55
C GLU A 95 -2.15 5.00 5.80
N LYS A 96 -2.43 3.76 5.38
CA LYS A 96 -1.55 2.59 5.54
C LYS A 96 -0.70 2.33 4.29
N ILE A 97 -0.86 3.14 3.24
CA ILE A 97 -0.07 3.13 2.01
C ILE A 97 0.90 4.32 2.10
N ARG A 98 1.97 4.19 2.89
CA ARG A 98 2.97 5.26 3.07
C ARG A 98 4.24 4.86 2.36
N TYR A 99 4.46 5.45 1.21
CA TYR A 99 5.65 5.22 0.39
C TYR A 99 6.31 6.56 0.03
N ASP A 100 6.26 7.50 0.98
CA ASP A 100 6.59 8.89 0.72
C ASP A 100 8.07 9.07 0.32
N LYS A 101 8.93 8.16 0.80
CA LYS A 101 10.34 8.11 0.41
C LYS A 101 10.57 7.72 -1.05
N GLU A 102 9.69 6.90 -1.62
CA GLU A 102 9.88 6.32 -2.96
C GLU A 102 9.08 7.05 -4.04
N PHE A 103 7.95 7.67 -3.67
CA PHE A 103 7.04 8.34 -4.62
C PHE A 103 6.76 9.81 -4.30
N GLY A 104 7.42 10.39 -3.30
CA GLY A 104 7.24 11.79 -2.92
C GLY A 104 6.10 12.00 -1.93
N ASP A 105 5.38 13.12 -2.05
CA ASP A 105 4.34 13.45 -1.07
C ASP A 105 3.07 12.59 -1.20
N ALA A 106 2.14 12.78 -0.26
CA ALA A 106 0.89 12.02 -0.23
C ALA A 106 0.02 12.25 -1.48
N ALA A 107 0.15 13.43 -2.12
CA ALA A 107 -0.60 13.79 -3.32
C ALA A 107 -0.06 13.03 -4.55
N ALA A 108 1.25 12.89 -4.68
CA ALA A 108 1.86 12.07 -5.72
C ALA A 108 1.40 10.60 -5.61
N VAL A 109 1.42 10.03 -4.40
CA VAL A 109 0.90 8.66 -4.17
C VAL A 109 -0.59 8.55 -4.48
N ASP A 110 -1.40 9.57 -4.15
CA ASP A 110 -2.82 9.60 -4.52
C ASP A 110 -3.01 9.57 -6.04
N GLY A 111 -2.23 10.35 -6.79
CA GLY A 111 -2.28 10.33 -8.26
C GLY A 111 -1.95 8.97 -8.86
N LEU A 112 -0.94 8.28 -8.31
CA LEU A 112 -0.58 6.92 -8.73
C LEU A 112 -1.68 5.90 -8.39
N LEU A 113 -2.31 6.00 -7.22
CA LEU A 113 -3.42 5.13 -6.84
C LEU A 113 -4.63 5.35 -7.77
N ASP A 114 -4.92 6.59 -8.15
CA ASP A 114 -5.99 6.92 -9.09
C ASP A 114 -5.69 6.40 -10.51
N GLU A 115 -4.42 6.43 -10.96
CA GLU A 115 -3.99 5.76 -12.20
C GLU A 115 -4.21 4.24 -12.15
N LEU A 116 -3.80 3.60 -11.05
CA LEU A 116 -3.99 2.16 -10.88
C LEU A 116 -5.47 1.75 -10.82
N CYS A 117 -6.33 2.58 -10.22
CA CYS A 117 -7.77 2.37 -10.26
C CYS A 117 -8.33 2.51 -11.68
N ARG A 118 -7.91 3.52 -12.46
CA ARG A 118 -8.31 3.67 -13.87
C ARG A 118 -7.87 2.47 -14.72
N GLY A 119 -6.69 1.94 -14.44
CA GLY A 119 -6.17 0.72 -15.07
C GLY A 119 -6.85 -0.58 -14.64
N SER A 120 -7.81 -0.53 -13.71
CA SER A 120 -8.46 -1.69 -13.08
C SER A 120 -7.49 -2.63 -12.32
N PHE A 121 -6.32 -2.12 -11.90
CA PHE A 121 -5.37 -2.86 -11.05
C PHE A 121 -5.75 -2.82 -9.57
N LEU A 122 -6.43 -1.74 -9.15
CA LEU A 122 -6.92 -1.56 -7.79
C LEU A 122 -8.43 -1.34 -7.78
N GLU A 123 -9.08 -1.95 -6.81
CA GLU A 123 -10.47 -1.69 -6.47
C GLU A 123 -10.54 -0.62 -5.38
N SER A 124 -11.33 0.43 -5.62
CA SER A 124 -11.66 1.47 -4.63
C SER A 124 -13.15 1.47 -4.26
N HIS A 125 -13.92 0.51 -4.80
CA HIS A 125 -15.38 0.48 -4.68
C HIS A 125 -15.84 -0.09 -3.33
N ILE A 126 -15.89 0.79 -2.33
CA ILE A 126 -16.51 0.55 -1.02
C ILE A 126 -17.98 0.09 -1.07
N PRO A 127 -18.82 0.48 -2.07
CA PRO A 127 -20.22 0.04 -2.11
C PRO A 127 -20.42 -1.48 -2.23
N GLU A 128 -19.44 -2.22 -2.76
CA GLU A 128 -19.48 -3.68 -2.92
C GLU A 128 -19.01 -4.42 -1.65
N MET A 129 -18.32 -3.74 -0.74
CA MET A 129 -17.84 -4.35 0.50
C MET A 129 -18.98 -4.71 1.45
N GLU A 130 -18.87 -5.83 2.16
CA GLU A 130 -19.86 -6.17 3.18
C GLU A 130 -19.78 -5.20 4.37
N LEU A 131 -20.92 -4.97 5.03
CA LEU A 131 -20.97 -4.05 6.17
C LEU A 131 -19.98 -4.46 7.27
N GLU A 132 -19.84 -5.76 7.50
CA GLU A 132 -18.94 -6.35 8.48
C GLU A 132 -17.46 -6.05 8.17
N GLU A 133 -17.06 -6.11 6.90
CA GLU A 133 -15.72 -5.76 6.46
C GLU A 133 -15.44 -4.28 6.68
N ILE A 134 -16.38 -3.40 6.32
CA ILE A 134 -16.27 -1.94 6.50
C ILE A 134 -16.11 -1.61 7.98
N LEU A 135 -16.98 -2.15 8.85
CA LEU A 135 -16.91 -1.94 10.30
C LEU A 135 -15.61 -2.53 10.89
N GLY A 136 -15.17 -3.68 10.38
CA GLY A 136 -13.90 -4.31 10.74
C GLY A 136 -12.69 -3.42 10.44
N MET A 137 -12.75 -2.60 9.38
CA MET A 137 -11.66 -1.68 9.03
C MET A 137 -11.64 -0.41 9.88
N LEU A 138 -12.77 0.06 10.41
CA LEU A 138 -12.81 1.29 11.22
C LEU A 138 -11.87 1.21 12.44
N SER A 139 -11.24 2.32 12.80
CA SER A 139 -10.47 2.43 14.04
C SER A 139 -11.43 2.47 15.24
N LEU A 140 -10.93 2.21 16.46
CA LEU A 140 -11.78 2.30 17.66
C LEU A 140 -12.42 3.71 17.83
N PRO A 141 -11.69 4.82 17.62
CA PRO A 141 -12.32 6.16 17.63
C PRO A 141 -13.43 6.30 16.58
N GLN A 142 -13.22 5.83 15.36
CA GLN A 142 -14.24 5.86 14.29
C GLN A 142 -15.47 5.03 14.65
N MET A 143 -15.28 3.85 15.26
CA MET A 143 -16.38 3.02 15.76
C MET A 143 -17.16 3.69 16.89
N LYS A 144 -16.48 4.39 17.81
CA LYS A 144 -17.13 5.16 18.89
C LYS A 144 -17.96 6.31 18.33
N GLU A 145 -17.44 7.02 17.33
CA GLU A 145 -18.17 8.09 16.63
C GLU A 145 -19.42 7.55 15.93
N LEU A 146 -19.28 6.45 15.19
CA LEU A 146 -20.42 5.77 14.56
C LEU A 146 -21.46 5.32 15.61
N ALA A 147 -21.01 4.72 16.71
CA ALA A 147 -21.89 4.28 17.80
C ALA A 147 -22.66 5.45 18.42
N LYS A 148 -22.02 6.61 18.59
CA LYS A 148 -22.66 7.83 19.08
C LYS A 148 -23.76 8.31 18.13
N GLN A 149 -23.51 8.33 16.83
CA GLN A 149 -24.48 8.73 15.80
C GLN A 149 -25.74 7.86 15.82
N PHE A 150 -25.56 6.54 15.99
CA PHE A 150 -26.68 5.59 16.01
C PHE A 150 -27.18 5.26 17.41
N ARG A 151 -26.74 5.95 18.47
CA ARG A 151 -27.13 5.68 19.87
C ARG A 151 -26.94 4.21 20.25
N ILE A 152 -25.80 3.64 19.88
CA ILE A 152 -25.38 2.28 20.26
C ILE A 152 -24.66 2.43 21.60
N GLY A 153 -25.43 2.30 22.68
CA GLY A 153 -25.00 2.66 24.02
C GLY A 153 -24.16 1.58 24.68
N VAL A 154 -22.91 1.93 25.01
CA VAL A 154 -22.08 1.23 25.99
C VAL A 154 -21.07 2.24 26.55
N GLY A 155 -20.72 2.15 27.83
CA GLY A 155 -19.80 3.08 28.50
C GLY A 155 -18.43 3.18 27.83
N ASN A 156 -17.53 2.22 28.09
CA ASN A 156 -16.20 2.18 27.46
C ASN A 156 -15.98 0.85 26.71
N PRO A 157 -16.73 0.61 25.62
CA PRO A 157 -16.75 -0.70 24.96
C PRO A 157 -15.48 -0.97 24.17
N SER A 158 -15.17 -2.25 24.04
CA SER A 158 -14.14 -2.73 23.11
C SER A 158 -14.60 -2.58 21.64
N LYS A 159 -13.64 -2.56 20.70
CA LYS A 159 -13.98 -2.51 19.25
C LYS A 159 -14.86 -3.68 18.82
N LYS A 160 -14.61 -4.87 19.37
CA LYS A 160 -15.37 -6.09 19.06
C LYS A 160 -16.82 -5.98 19.55
N GLU A 161 -17.01 -5.50 20.78
CA GLU A 161 -18.36 -5.25 21.31
C GLU A 161 -19.13 -4.25 20.45
N LEU A 162 -18.51 -3.11 20.09
CA LEU A 162 -19.14 -2.13 19.21
C LEU A 162 -19.56 -2.72 17.87
N LEU A 163 -18.72 -3.56 17.27
CA LEU A 163 -19.05 -4.23 16.01
C LEU A 163 -20.27 -5.14 16.17
N VAL A 164 -20.28 -6.03 17.18
CA VAL A 164 -21.39 -6.95 17.43
C VAL A 164 -22.69 -6.19 17.71
N LEU A 165 -22.64 -5.16 18.54
CA LEU A 165 -23.82 -4.35 18.88
C LEU A 165 -24.34 -3.56 17.68
N THR A 166 -23.45 -3.07 16.82
CA THR A 166 -23.83 -2.36 15.59
C THR A 166 -24.55 -3.32 14.63
N LEU A 167 -24.00 -4.50 14.40
CA LEU A 167 -24.62 -5.51 13.53
C LEU A 167 -25.97 -5.98 14.08
N LYS A 168 -26.05 -6.22 15.40
CA LYS A 168 -27.31 -6.56 16.07
C LYS A 168 -28.37 -5.49 15.84
N LYS A 169 -28.02 -4.21 16.06
CA LYS A 169 -28.94 -3.08 15.87
C LYS A 169 -29.40 -2.95 14.43
N VAL A 170 -28.49 -3.12 13.47
CA VAL A 170 -28.81 -3.09 12.03
C VAL A 170 -29.81 -4.18 11.64
N ARG A 171 -29.70 -5.37 12.26
CA ARG A 171 -30.61 -6.50 12.01
C ARG A 171 -31.99 -6.29 12.64
N GLU A 172 -32.05 -5.70 13.83
CA GLU A 172 -33.27 -5.55 14.62
C GLU A 172 -34.08 -4.30 14.28
N GLN A 173 -33.42 -3.21 13.85
CA GLN A 173 -34.07 -1.92 13.67
C GLN A 173 -34.25 -1.54 12.19
N ARG A 174 -35.43 -0.99 11.89
CA ARG A 174 -35.70 -0.31 10.62
C ARG A 174 -35.84 1.19 10.85
N THR A 175 -35.60 1.95 9.80
CA THR A 175 -35.81 3.40 9.85
C THR A 175 -37.31 3.73 9.91
N PRO A 176 -37.70 4.96 10.32
CA PRO A 176 -39.12 5.37 10.33
C PRO A 176 -39.82 5.25 8.97
N PHE A 177 -39.05 5.27 7.87
CA PHE A 177 -39.53 5.10 6.50
C PHE A 177 -39.49 3.65 6.00
N GLY A 178 -39.29 2.68 6.89
CA GLY A 178 -39.22 1.26 6.56
C GLY A 178 -37.94 0.81 5.84
N LEU A 179 -37.01 1.73 5.56
CA LEU A 179 -35.74 1.41 4.91
C LEU A 179 -34.82 0.59 5.84
N PRO A 180 -34.02 -0.34 5.28
CA PRO A 180 -33.03 -1.10 6.04
C PRO A 180 -31.99 -0.15 6.67
N LEU A 181 -31.84 -0.21 8.00
CA LEU A 181 -30.86 0.59 8.72
C LEU A 181 -29.42 0.30 8.26
N GLY A 182 -29.16 -0.92 7.78
CA GLY A 182 -27.85 -1.34 7.30
C GLY A 182 -27.29 -0.46 6.18
N LYS A 183 -28.12 0.01 5.25
CA LYS A 183 -27.65 0.90 4.16
C LYS A 183 -27.21 2.26 4.70
N ILE A 184 -27.92 2.79 5.70
CA ILE A 184 -27.59 4.08 6.32
C ILE A 184 -26.31 3.95 7.15
N VAL A 185 -26.20 2.90 7.96
CA VAL A 185 -24.99 2.62 8.75
C VAL A 185 -23.79 2.38 7.84
N LYS A 186 -23.96 1.63 6.74
CA LYS A 186 -22.93 1.42 5.72
C LYS A 186 -22.46 2.76 5.17
N ASN A 187 -23.36 3.62 4.70
CA ASN A 187 -22.99 4.93 4.14
C ASN A 187 -22.28 5.83 5.17
N ALA A 188 -22.71 5.82 6.43
CA ALA A 188 -22.04 6.57 7.49
C ALA A 188 -20.63 6.01 7.79
N ALA A 189 -20.49 4.68 7.85
CA ALA A 189 -19.22 4.01 8.04
C ALA A 189 -18.25 4.28 6.89
N VAL A 190 -18.72 4.26 5.63
CA VAL A 190 -17.93 4.61 4.45
C VAL A 190 -17.39 6.04 4.54
N LYS A 191 -18.23 7.00 4.96
CA LYS A 191 -17.79 8.40 5.15
C LYS A 191 -16.69 8.53 6.19
N LEU A 192 -16.76 7.77 7.29
CA LEU A 192 -15.73 7.76 8.33
C LEU A 192 -14.46 7.04 7.87
N LEU A 193 -14.58 5.99 7.06
CA LEU A 193 -13.48 5.15 6.62
C LEU A 193 -12.52 5.89 5.67
N GLY A 194 -13.05 6.75 4.81
CA GLY A 194 -12.27 7.46 3.79
C GLY A 194 -11.90 6.58 2.59
N LYS A 195 -10.84 6.95 1.86
CA LYS A 195 -10.36 6.19 0.70
C LYS A 195 -9.72 4.86 1.13
N VAL A 196 -10.16 3.78 0.50
CA VAL A 196 -9.59 2.43 0.67
C VAL A 196 -9.32 1.80 -0.69
N TYR A 197 -8.34 0.89 -0.72
CA TYR A 197 -7.87 0.23 -1.92
C TYR A 197 -7.66 -1.25 -1.65
N ARG A 198 -7.98 -2.11 -2.62
CA ARG A 198 -7.65 -3.54 -2.63
C ARG A 198 -7.07 -3.88 -4.00
N MET A 199 -6.23 -4.91 -4.07
CA MET A 199 -5.81 -5.48 -5.36
C MET A 199 -7.04 -5.95 -6.13
N GLY A 200 -7.13 -5.62 -7.41
CA GLY A 200 -8.21 -6.08 -8.27
C GLY A 200 -8.23 -7.61 -8.30
N GLN A 201 -9.30 -8.23 -7.79
CA GLN A 201 -9.42 -9.69 -7.68
C GLN A 201 -10.02 -10.31 -8.95
N LYS A 202 -9.93 -9.63 -10.10
CA LYS A 202 -10.30 -10.26 -11.38
C LYS A 202 -9.28 -11.36 -11.64
N LYS A 203 -9.73 -12.59 -11.41
CA LYS A 203 -9.01 -13.83 -11.65
C LYS A 203 -8.55 -13.83 -13.12
N CYS A 204 -7.27 -13.50 -13.32
CA CYS A 204 -6.32 -14.54 -13.67
C CYS A 204 -6.32 -15.57 -12.53
#